data_AF-A0A7C4IRM7-F1
#
_entry.id   AF-A0A7C4IRM7-F1
#
_cell.length_a   1.000
_cell.length_b   1.000
_cell.length_c   1.000
_cell.angle_alpha   90.00
_cell.angle_beta   90.00
_cell.angle_gamma   90.00
#
_symmetry.space_group_name_H-M   'P 1'
#
loop_
_entity.id
_entity.type
_entity.pdbx_description
1 polymer ?
#
loop_
_entity_poly.entity_id
_entity_poly.type
_entity_poly.pdbx_seq_one_letter_code
_entity_poly.pdbx_strand_id
1 'polypeptide(L)'
;MNNPAVQYVVLAVCLLVLALIWLWRSSGPREPRPEELAAAALNPQLPELERERAAVRLASHPDKPLPLIRRVFSEAQSTQVRAAAALGLGALMDWPSVPKLIEAMKGDSVELRRHANAAVVQIMGRDFGFRADDPEPERKKVIATIERNYPVYQRIYYNKNNLPQPVPEAQP
;
A
#
# COMPACT_ATOMS: atom_id res chain seq x y z
N MET A 1 -59.15 21.42 20.12
CA MET A 1 -58.98 22.39 19.02
C MET A 1 -57.53 22.35 18.59
N ASN A 2 -57.21 21.79 17.43
CA ASN A 2 -55.85 21.79 16.90
C ASN A 2 -55.50 23.21 16.49
N ASN A 3 -54.51 23.83 17.14
CA ASN A 3 -54.04 25.14 16.76
C ASN A 3 -53.08 24.98 15.57
N PRO A 4 -53.44 25.48 14.37
CA PRO A 4 -52.61 25.31 13.18
C PRO A 4 -51.21 25.92 13.36
N ALA A 5 -51.08 26.99 14.13
CA ALA A 5 -49.79 27.62 14.42
C ALA A 5 -48.86 26.68 15.22
N VAL A 6 -49.40 25.94 16.19
CA VAL A 6 -48.62 24.95 16.97
C VAL A 6 -48.17 23.80 16.07
N GLN A 7 -49.02 23.36 15.14
CA GLN A 7 -48.69 22.31 14.18
C GLN A 7 -47.57 22.75 13.22
N TYR A 8 -47.58 23.99 12.73
CA TYR A 8 -46.50 24.54 11.88
C TYR A 8 -45.17 24.66 12.63
N VAL A 9 -45.19 25.08 13.90
CA VAL A 9 -43.98 25.17 14.73
C VAL A 9 -43.37 23.78 14.96
N VAL A 10 -44.18 22.78 15.29
CA VAL A 10 -43.71 21.40 15.48
C VAL A 10 -43.14 20.84 14.17
N LEU A 11 -43.80 21.05 13.03
CA LEU A 11 -43.30 20.64 11.72
C LEU A 11 -41.97 21.33 11.37
N ALA A 12 -41.84 22.63 11.61
CA ALA A 12 -40.62 23.37 11.35
C ALA A 12 -39.45 22.86 12.19
N VAL A 13 -39.67 22.57 13.47
CA VAL A 13 -38.66 21.98 14.36
C VAL A 13 -38.26 20.58 13.88
N CYS A 14 -39.23 19.74 13.49
CA CYS A 14 -38.93 18.40 12.94
C CYS A 14 -38.10 18.48 11.65
N LEU A 15 -38.44 19.37 10.72
CA LEU A 15 -37.68 19.57 9.49
C LEU A 15 -36.26 20.07 9.76
N LEU A 16 -36.08 20.95 10.74
CA LEU A 16 -34.77 21.48 11.12
C LEU A 16 -33.91 20.39 11.78
N VAL A 17 -34.49 19.55 12.65
CA VAL A 17 -33.79 18.39 13.25
C VAL A 17 -33.40 17.38 12.18
N LEU A 18 -34.29 17.06 11.24
CA LEU A 18 -33.99 16.17 10.11
C LEU A 18 -32.90 16.75 9.20
N ALA A 19 -32.92 18.06 8.95
CA ALA A 19 -31.89 18.75 8.20
C ALA A 19 -30.54 18.70 8.93
N LEU A 20 -30.50 18.87 10.24
CA LEU A 20 -29.28 18.75 11.05
C LEU A 20 -28.73 17.31 11.07
N ILE A 21 -29.60 16.30 11.17
CA ILE A 21 -29.22 14.89 11.07
C ILE A 21 -28.67 14.58 9.67
N TRP A 22 -29.31 15.09 8.63
CA TRP A 22 -28.86 14.95 7.26
C TRP A 22 -27.51 15.65 7.04
N LEU A 23 -27.33 16.86 7.58
CA LEU A 23 -26.08 17.61 7.52
C LEU A 23 -24.96 16.84 8.24
N TRP A 24 -25.18 16.42 9.48
CA TRP A 24 -24.21 15.65 10.26
C TRP A 24 -23.83 14.32 9.57
N ARG A 25 -24.81 13.62 9.00
CA ARG A 25 -24.57 12.38 8.24
C ARG A 25 -23.83 12.62 6.92
N SER A 26 -24.06 13.77 6.28
CA SER A 26 -23.34 14.18 5.07
C SER A 26 -21.89 14.64 5.34
N SER A 27 -21.58 15.04 6.58
CA SER A 27 -20.28 15.54 7.03
C SER A 27 -19.39 14.48 7.69
N GLY A 28 -19.75 13.19 7.62
CA GLY A 28 -18.89 12.11 8.11
C GLY A 28 -17.48 12.18 7.49
N PRO A 29 -16.42 11.75 8.20
CA PRO A 29 -15.06 11.83 7.67
C PRO A 29 -14.99 11.08 6.35
N ARG A 30 -14.72 11.82 5.27
CA ARG A 30 -14.55 11.23 3.95
C ARG A 30 -13.31 10.34 4.01
N GLU A 31 -13.39 9.13 3.44
CA GLU A 31 -12.19 8.33 3.25
C GLU A 31 -11.21 9.16 2.41
N PRO A 32 -9.98 9.40 2.88
CA PRO A 32 -9.00 10.19 2.17
C PRO A 32 -8.72 9.54 0.83
N ARG A 33 -8.56 10.37 -0.20
CA ARG A 33 -8.26 9.85 -1.53
C ARG A 33 -6.88 9.18 -1.54
N PRO A 34 -6.64 8.18 -2.39
CA PRO A 34 -5.33 7.56 -2.56
C PRO A 34 -4.19 8.57 -2.73
N GLU A 35 -4.41 9.65 -3.48
CA GLU A 35 -3.40 10.69 -3.70
C GLU A 35 -3.05 11.45 -2.41
N GLU A 36 -4.03 11.68 -1.54
CA GLU A 36 -3.84 12.34 -0.24
C GLU A 36 -3.04 11.44 0.71
N LEU A 37 -3.34 10.14 0.72
CA LEU A 37 -2.60 9.17 1.51
C LEU A 37 -1.16 9.04 1.02
N ALA A 38 -0.93 8.99 -0.29
CA ALA A 38 0.41 8.96 -0.86
C ALA A 38 1.19 10.25 -0.55
N ALA A 39 0.55 11.41 -0.67
CA ALA A 39 1.17 12.69 -0.30
C ALA A 39 1.53 12.76 1.18
N ALA A 40 0.65 12.29 2.08
CA ALA A 40 0.91 12.24 3.51
C ALA A 40 2.07 11.27 3.86
N ALA A 41 2.12 10.09 3.24
CA ALA A 41 3.21 9.13 3.44
C ALA A 41 4.59 9.70 3.03
N LEU A 42 4.62 10.50 1.96
CA LEU A 42 5.81 11.13 1.43
C LEU A 42 6.17 12.47 2.07
N ASN A 43 5.31 13.03 2.92
CA ASN A 43 5.55 14.35 3.52
C ASN A 43 6.57 14.27 4.68
N PRO A 44 7.79 14.81 4.54
CA PRO A 44 8.80 14.75 5.59
C PRO A 44 8.48 15.61 6.82
N GLN A 45 7.52 16.54 6.73
CA GLN A 45 7.10 17.40 7.83
C GLN A 45 6.09 16.73 8.76
N LEU A 46 5.48 15.62 8.34
CA LEU A 46 4.56 14.88 9.19
C LEU A 46 5.33 13.95 10.13
N PRO A 47 4.82 13.73 11.35
CA PRO A 47 5.35 12.72 12.26
C PRO A 47 5.44 11.35 11.57
N GLU A 48 6.51 10.60 11.84
CA GLU A 48 6.75 9.30 11.20
C GLU A 48 5.58 8.34 11.31
N LEU A 49 4.95 8.27 12.50
CA LEU A 49 3.77 7.45 12.74
C LEU A 49 2.59 7.83 11.82
N GLU A 50 2.38 9.11 11.52
CA GLU A 50 1.32 9.55 10.61
C GLU A 50 1.62 9.18 9.17
N ARG A 51 2.89 9.29 8.78
CA ARG A 51 3.36 8.89 7.44
C ARG A 51 3.21 7.39 7.23
N GLU A 52 3.59 6.58 8.23
CA GLU A 52 3.43 5.13 8.20
C GLU A 52 1.95 4.73 8.13
N ARG A 53 1.09 5.34 8.96
CA ARG A 53 -0.36 5.13 8.91
C ARG A 53 -0.94 5.47 7.54
N ALA A 54 -0.49 6.55 6.92
CA ALA A 54 -0.91 6.91 5.58
C ALA A 54 -0.50 5.85 4.54
N ALA A 55 0.72 5.32 4.63
CA ALA A 55 1.20 4.25 3.77
C ALA A 55 0.42 2.93 3.96
N VAL A 56 0.15 2.54 5.22
CA VAL A 56 -0.67 1.37 5.53
C VAL A 56 -2.08 1.52 4.96
N ARG A 57 -2.72 2.68 5.17
CA ARG A 57 -4.05 2.96 4.61
C ARG A 57 -4.06 2.97 3.08
N LEU A 58 -3.01 3.49 2.45
CA LEU A 58 -2.86 3.47 1.00
C LEU A 58 -2.77 2.02 0.49
N ALA A 59 -1.98 1.19 1.17
CA ALA A 59 -1.81 -0.23 0.83
C ALA A 59 -3.11 -1.04 0.99
N SER A 60 -3.91 -0.73 2.00
CA SER A 60 -5.22 -1.37 2.25
C SER A 60 -6.40 -0.67 1.57
N HIS A 61 -6.15 0.35 0.74
CA HIS A 61 -7.22 1.14 0.13
C HIS A 61 -8.06 0.28 -0.83
N PRO A 62 -9.41 0.39 -0.82
CA PRO A 62 -10.30 -0.44 -1.66
C PRO A 62 -9.96 -0.42 -3.16
N ASP A 63 -9.55 0.74 -3.67
CA ASP A 63 -9.19 0.94 -5.08
C ASP A 63 -7.85 0.32 -5.48
N LYS A 64 -7.06 -0.19 -4.52
CA LYS A 64 -5.76 -0.85 -4.74
C LYS A 64 -4.83 -0.03 -5.67
N PRO A 65 -4.45 1.20 -5.26
CA PRO A 65 -3.77 2.16 -6.12
C PRO A 65 -2.29 1.82 -6.35
N LEU A 66 -2.01 0.74 -7.08
CA LEU A 66 -0.66 0.21 -7.31
C LEU A 66 0.37 1.26 -7.75
N PRO A 67 0.10 2.19 -8.69
CA PRO A 67 1.07 3.21 -9.06
C PRO A 67 1.50 4.10 -7.89
N LEU A 68 0.57 4.43 -6.99
CA LEU A 68 0.86 5.25 -5.81
C LEU A 68 1.60 4.45 -4.75
N ILE A 69 1.26 3.18 -4.54
CA ILE A 69 1.98 2.30 -3.59
C ILE A 69 3.43 2.11 -4.07
N ARG A 70 3.65 1.85 -5.37
CA ARG A 70 4.98 1.76 -5.99
C ARG A 70 5.79 3.04 -5.81
N ARG A 71 5.12 4.19 -5.98
CA ARG A 71 5.72 5.51 -5.76
C ARG A 71 6.17 5.69 -4.31
N VAL A 72 5.28 5.42 -3.34
CA VAL A 72 5.61 5.50 -1.91
C VAL A 72 6.78 4.56 -1.57
N PHE A 73 6.79 3.33 -2.07
CA PHE A 73 7.89 2.39 -1.86
C PHE A 73 9.25 2.89 -2.39
N SER A 74 9.24 3.61 -3.52
CA SER A 74 10.43 4.11 -4.18
C SER A 74 10.95 5.43 -3.61
N GLU A 75 10.06 6.36 -3.27
CA GLU A 75 10.41 7.75 -2.94
C GLU A 75 10.50 8.03 -1.44
N ALA A 76 9.86 7.21 -0.59
CA ALA A 76 9.79 7.48 0.84
C ALA A 76 11.16 7.36 1.51
N GLN A 77 11.54 8.38 2.29
CA GLN A 77 12.79 8.38 3.05
C GLN A 77 12.73 7.50 4.31
N SER A 78 11.54 7.32 4.90
CA SER A 78 11.37 6.49 6.10
C SER A 78 11.35 5.01 5.70
N THR A 79 12.16 4.22 6.40
CA THR A 79 12.21 2.76 6.24
C THR A 79 10.85 2.12 6.53
N GLN A 80 10.16 2.62 7.56
CA GLN A 80 8.86 2.12 8.04
C GLN A 80 7.78 2.35 6.98
N VAL A 81 7.78 3.56 6.38
CA VAL A 81 6.89 3.89 5.26
C VAL A 81 7.16 2.97 4.05
N ARG A 82 8.44 2.74 3.71
CA ARG A 82 8.80 1.82 2.62
C ARG A 82 8.40 0.38 2.94
N ALA A 83 8.59 -0.07 4.18
CA ALA A 83 8.22 -1.42 4.63
C ALA A 83 6.70 -1.65 4.53
N ALA A 84 5.89 -0.68 4.97
CA ALA A 84 4.44 -0.71 4.82
C ALA A 84 4.02 -0.79 3.34
N ALA A 85 4.64 0.02 2.47
CA ALA A 85 4.38 -0.04 1.03
C ALA A 85 4.80 -1.39 0.42
N ALA A 86 5.95 -1.96 0.83
CA ALA A 86 6.42 -3.26 0.38
C ALA A 86 5.42 -4.39 0.70
N LEU A 87 4.88 -4.41 1.93
CA LEU A 87 3.82 -5.35 2.31
C LEU A 87 2.58 -5.20 1.43
N GLY A 88 2.16 -3.96 1.16
CA GLY A 88 1.04 -3.67 0.27
C GLY A 88 1.24 -4.24 -1.13
N LEU A 89 2.43 -4.06 -1.70
CA LEU A 89 2.80 -4.62 -3.00
C LEU A 89 2.76 -6.16 -3.00
N GLY A 90 3.23 -6.79 -1.92
CA GLY A 90 3.13 -8.24 -1.71
C GLY A 90 1.69 -8.72 -1.66
N ALA A 91 0.85 -8.07 -0.86
CA ALA A 91 -0.56 -8.40 -0.68
C ALA A 91 -1.38 -8.25 -1.98
N LEU A 92 -0.99 -7.31 -2.83
CA LEU A 92 -1.64 -7.04 -4.12
C LEU A 92 -1.01 -7.83 -5.29
N MET A 93 -0.08 -8.75 -5.01
CA MET A 93 0.59 -9.58 -6.02
C MET A 93 1.26 -8.76 -7.13
N ASP A 94 1.91 -7.66 -6.76
CA ASP A 94 2.43 -6.68 -7.71
C ASP A 94 3.76 -7.13 -8.37
N TRP A 95 3.66 -8.01 -9.36
CA TRP A 95 4.83 -8.56 -10.08
C TRP A 95 5.82 -7.51 -10.61
N PRO A 96 5.40 -6.37 -11.17
CA PRO A 96 6.33 -5.33 -11.62
C PRO A 96 7.20 -4.73 -10.49
N SER A 97 6.79 -4.86 -9.22
CA SER A 97 7.59 -4.38 -8.09
C SER A 97 8.67 -5.35 -7.62
N VAL A 98 8.64 -6.62 -8.06
CA VAL A 98 9.57 -7.65 -7.57
C VAL A 98 11.05 -7.25 -7.73
N PRO A 99 11.52 -6.66 -8.86
CA PRO A 99 12.91 -6.22 -8.96
C PRO A 99 13.32 -5.21 -7.88
N LYS A 100 12.48 -4.21 -7.61
CA LYS A 100 12.74 -3.20 -6.55
C LYS A 100 12.61 -3.79 -5.15
N LEU A 101 11.72 -4.76 -4.94
CA LEU A 101 11.65 -5.49 -3.67
C LEU A 101 12.94 -6.30 -3.43
N ILE A 102 13.44 -6.99 -4.45
CA ILE A 102 14.73 -7.69 -4.39
C ILE A 102 15.88 -6.73 -4.09
N GLU A 103 15.88 -5.53 -4.68
CA GLU A 103 16.85 -4.48 -4.37
C GLU A 103 16.75 -4.04 -2.89
N ALA A 104 15.54 -3.84 -2.38
CA ALA A 104 15.32 -3.49 -0.97
C ALA A 104 15.80 -4.58 0.01
N MET A 105 15.84 -5.85 -0.40
CA MET A 105 16.45 -6.94 0.39
C MET A 105 17.97 -6.81 0.52
N LYS A 106 18.64 -6.01 -0.33
CA LYS A 106 20.08 -5.76 -0.26
C LYS A 106 20.43 -4.62 0.72
N GLY A 107 19.51 -3.67 0.93
CA GLY A 107 19.74 -2.44 1.69
C GLY A 107 20.00 -2.65 3.19
N ASP A 108 20.33 -1.55 3.89
CA ASP A 108 20.91 -1.62 5.24
C ASP A 108 19.90 -1.86 6.38
N SER A 109 18.63 -1.51 6.20
CA SER A 109 17.62 -1.73 7.23
C SER A 109 17.15 -3.18 7.29
N VAL A 110 17.37 -3.83 8.43
CA VAL A 110 16.85 -5.18 8.72
C VAL A 110 15.34 -5.26 8.50
N GLU A 111 14.62 -4.21 8.91
CA GLU A 111 13.16 -4.20 8.84
C GLU A 111 12.67 -4.15 7.40
N LEU A 112 13.27 -3.28 6.58
CA LEU A 112 12.92 -3.21 5.16
C LEU A 112 13.28 -4.51 4.43
N ARG A 113 14.43 -5.12 4.75
CA ARG A 113 14.82 -6.42 4.19
C ARG A 113 13.79 -7.51 4.49
N ARG A 114 13.32 -7.58 5.74
CA ARG A 114 12.31 -8.55 6.18
C ARG A 114 11.00 -8.39 5.41
N HIS A 115 10.50 -7.16 5.31
CA HIS A 115 9.24 -6.86 4.64
C HIS A 115 9.32 -7.04 3.13
N ALA A 116 10.43 -6.65 2.51
CA ALA A 116 10.66 -6.89 1.10
C ALA A 116 10.72 -8.39 0.78
N ASN A 117 11.42 -9.19 1.60
CA ASN A 117 11.40 -10.64 1.46
C ASN A 117 9.99 -11.23 1.63
N ALA A 118 9.23 -10.80 2.65
CA ALA A 118 7.86 -11.27 2.86
C ALA A 118 6.99 -11.00 1.62
N ALA A 119 7.10 -9.82 1.01
CA ALA A 119 6.41 -9.49 -0.23
C ALA A 119 6.84 -10.38 -1.40
N VAL A 120 8.15 -10.62 -1.57
CA VAL A 120 8.67 -11.52 -2.61
C VAL A 120 8.16 -12.95 -2.42
N VAL A 121 8.18 -13.48 -1.20
CA VAL A 121 7.65 -14.81 -0.87
C VAL A 121 6.16 -14.90 -1.20
N GLN A 122 5.39 -13.86 -0.86
CA GLN A 122 3.97 -13.81 -1.16
C GLN A 122 3.69 -13.79 -2.66
N ILE A 123 4.41 -12.95 -3.42
CA ILE A 123 4.24 -12.83 -4.88
C ILE A 123 4.66 -14.12 -5.59
N MET A 124 5.82 -14.68 -5.24
CA MET A 124 6.38 -15.85 -5.92
C MET A 124 5.82 -17.17 -5.40
N GLY A 125 5.13 -17.16 -4.26
CA GLY A 125 4.60 -18.36 -3.60
C GLY A 125 5.68 -19.31 -3.11
N ARG A 126 6.88 -18.81 -2.79
CA ARG A 126 8.01 -19.62 -2.36
C ARG A 126 8.90 -18.88 -1.35
N ASP A 127 9.19 -19.54 -0.25
CA ASP A 127 10.28 -19.15 0.66
C ASP A 127 11.63 -19.65 0.14
N PHE A 128 12.59 -18.73 0.05
CA PHE A 128 13.97 -19.00 -0.37
C PHE A 128 14.93 -19.15 0.81
N GLY A 129 14.44 -19.11 2.05
CA GLY A 129 15.24 -19.22 3.27
C GLY A 129 16.03 -17.95 3.59
N PHE A 130 15.59 -16.80 3.07
CA PHE A 130 16.24 -15.52 3.33
C PHE A 130 16.06 -15.09 4.78
N ARG A 131 17.16 -14.74 5.45
CA ARG A 131 17.13 -14.13 6.79
C ARG A 131 17.66 -12.71 6.71
N ALA A 132 16.89 -11.76 7.23
CA ALA A 132 17.21 -10.34 7.14
C ALA A 132 18.43 -9.97 7.99
N ASP A 133 18.69 -10.71 9.07
CA ASP A 133 19.75 -10.53 10.05
C ASP A 133 21.08 -11.22 9.70
N ASP A 134 21.09 -12.12 8.72
CA ASP A 134 22.32 -12.82 8.28
C ASP A 134 23.38 -11.83 7.78
N PRO A 135 24.68 -12.17 7.84
CA PRO A 135 25.74 -11.39 7.21
C PRO A 135 25.48 -11.13 5.72
N GLU A 136 25.90 -9.97 5.22
CA GLU A 136 25.64 -9.55 3.83
C GLU A 136 26.06 -10.58 2.77
N PRO A 137 27.22 -11.27 2.87
CA PRO A 137 27.61 -12.29 1.90
C PRO A 137 26.58 -13.44 1.81
N GLU A 138 26.00 -13.86 2.92
CA GLU A 138 24.99 -14.93 2.94
C GLU A 138 23.66 -14.45 2.35
N ARG A 139 23.24 -13.23 2.71
CA ARG A 139 22.04 -12.61 2.10
C ARG A 139 22.17 -12.50 0.59
N LYS A 140 23.33 -12.09 0.07
CA LYS A 140 23.61 -11.96 -1.37
C LYS A 140 23.49 -13.29 -2.11
N LYS A 141 23.91 -14.42 -1.51
CA LYS A 141 23.75 -15.76 -2.13
C LYS A 141 22.27 -16.12 -2.31
N VAL A 142 21.44 -15.85 -1.31
CA VAL A 142 20.00 -16.13 -1.38
C VAL A 142 19.34 -15.18 -2.39
N ILE A 143 19.68 -13.89 -2.36
CA ILE A 143 19.16 -12.89 -3.31
C ILE A 143 19.51 -13.27 -4.77
N ALA A 144 20.76 -13.67 -5.04
CA ALA A 144 21.15 -14.13 -6.38
C ALA A 144 20.35 -15.36 -6.84
N THR A 145 19.95 -16.23 -5.89
CA THR A 145 19.05 -17.36 -6.20
C THR A 145 17.65 -16.86 -6.56
N ILE A 146 17.10 -15.89 -5.83
CA ILE A 146 15.80 -15.28 -6.14
C ILE A 146 15.83 -14.63 -7.52
N GLU A 147 16.84 -13.81 -7.81
CA GLU A 147 17.03 -13.11 -9.10
C GLU A 147 17.08 -14.10 -10.28
N ARG A 148 17.82 -15.21 -10.14
CA ARG A 148 17.91 -16.25 -11.16
C ARG A 148 16.55 -16.91 -11.44
N ASN A 149 15.75 -17.10 -10.39
CA ASN A 149 14.46 -17.78 -10.50
C ASN A 149 13.33 -16.83 -10.94
N TYR A 150 13.42 -15.54 -10.62
CA TYR A 150 12.36 -14.55 -10.86
C TYR A 150 11.74 -14.60 -12.27
N PRO A 151 12.50 -14.60 -13.39
CA PRO A 151 11.92 -14.64 -14.72
C PRO A 151 11.08 -15.90 -15.00
N VAL A 152 11.43 -17.03 -14.36
CA VAL A 152 10.67 -18.27 -14.48
C VAL A 152 9.32 -18.14 -13.79
N TYR A 153 9.32 -17.68 -12.53
CA TYR A 153 8.09 -17.48 -11.75
C TYR A 153 7.17 -16.44 -12.38
N GLN A 154 7.74 -15.32 -12.85
CA GLN A 154 6.99 -14.28 -13.56
C GLN A 154 6.31 -14.86 -14.80
N ARG A 155 7.07 -15.52 -15.67
CA ARG A 155 6.51 -16.12 -16.88
C ARG A 155 5.40 -17.14 -16.58
N ILE A 156 5.57 -17.98 -15.55
CA ILE A 156 4.53 -18.92 -15.11
C ILE A 156 3.27 -18.17 -14.70
N TYR A 157 3.38 -17.13 -13.88
CA TYR A 157 2.23 -16.34 -13.44
C TYR A 157 1.52 -15.66 -14.61
N TYR A 158 2.26 -14.98 -15.48
CA TYR A 158 1.68 -14.26 -16.60
C TYR A 158 0.99 -15.22 -17.60
N ASN A 159 1.63 -16.34 -17.93
CA ASN A 159 1.04 -17.36 -18.79
C ASN A 159 -0.21 -17.98 -18.17
N LYS A 160 -0.17 -18.34 -16.88
CA LYS A 160 -1.32 -18.91 -16.16
C LYS A 160 -2.54 -17.99 -16.16
N ASN A 161 -2.31 -16.68 -16.13
CA ASN A 161 -3.37 -15.67 -16.06
C ASN A 161 -3.67 -15.00 -17.42
N ASN A 162 -3.13 -15.51 -18.54
CA ASN A 162 -3.27 -14.92 -19.88
C ASN A 162 -2.92 -13.42 -19.94
N LEU A 163 -1.92 -13.00 -19.18
CA LEU A 163 -1.45 -11.61 -19.13
C LEU A 163 -0.35 -11.38 -20.17
N PRO A 164 -0.29 -10.19 -20.81
CA PRO A 164 0.82 -9.84 -21.68
C PRO A 164 2.11 -9.80 -20.87
N GLN A 165 3.16 -10.46 -21.36
CA GLN A 165 4.46 -10.43 -20.69
C GLN A 165 4.93 -8.97 -20.55
N PRO A 166 5.47 -8.59 -19.38
CA PRO A 166 5.98 -7.24 -19.20
C PRO A 166 7.12 -7.02 -20.18
N VAL A 167 7.11 -5.87 -20.87
CA VAL A 167 8.22 -5.45 -21.72
C VAL A 167 9.45 -5.36 -20.81
N PRO A 168 10.58 -5.99 -21.15
CA PRO A 168 11.80 -5.83 -20.37
C PRO A 168 12.08 -4.33 -20.25
N GLU A 169 12.01 -3.77 -19.04
CA GLU A 169 12.49 -2.41 -18.79
C GLU A 169 13.95 -2.40 -19.26
N ALA A 170 14.27 -1.53 -20.21
CA ALA A 170 15.64 -1.34 -20.65
C ALA A 170 16.48 -1.09 -19.39
N GLN A 171 17.44 -1.97 -19.13
CA GLN A 171 18.39 -1.77 -18.03
C GLN A 171 19.02 -0.37 -18.24
N PRO A 172 19.07 0.49 -17.22
CA PRO A 172 19.74 1.77 -17.33
C PRO A 172 21.22 1.60 -17.69
#